data_AF-X1PVQ1-F1
#
_entry.id   AF-X1PVQ1-F1
#
_cell.length_a   1.000
_cell.length_b   1.000
_cell.length_c   1.000
_cell.angle_alpha   90.00
_cell.angle_beta   90.00
_cell.angle_gamma   90.00
#
_symmetry.space_group_name_H-M   'P 1'
#
loop_
_entity.id
_entity.type
_entity.pdbx_description
1 polymer ?
#
loop_
_entity_poly.entity_id
_entity_poly.type
_entity_poly.pdbx_seq_one_letter_code
_entity_poly.pdbx_strand_id
1 'polypeptide(L)'
;PPMPGMYLWSLMQQAGEGNYYYCDTDSLIVNEEGLCNLQNQIDTVRLGALKIVESTPSVDIRGLKDYTTTTKSVVKGIRKNAVEIRPGVYEQEQWPSFKGLFRGDDVNVYTTKTVQKVLTREYTKGKVTMTGAVVPLVLDEAVRPQLLSY
;
A
#
# COMPACT_ATOMS: atom_id res chain seq x y z
N PRO A 1 3.96 23.80 0.71
CA PRO A 1 4.48 22.42 0.81
C PRO A 1 4.25 21.73 -0.53
N PRO A 2 5.21 20.94 -1.05
CA PRO A 2 4.97 20.12 -2.24
C PRO A 2 3.78 19.17 -2.01
N MET A 3 3.06 18.79 -3.08
CA MET A 3 1.99 17.79 -2.96
C MET A 3 2.54 16.50 -2.34
N PRO A 4 1.76 15.77 -1.51
CA PRO A 4 2.27 14.60 -0.77
C PRO A 4 3.00 13.57 -1.63
N GLY A 5 2.47 13.28 -2.84
CA GLY A 5 3.13 12.37 -3.79
C GLY A 5 4.46 12.89 -4.36
N MET A 6 4.60 14.22 -4.51
CA MET A 6 5.87 14.83 -4.96
C MET A 6 6.92 14.84 -3.85
N TYR A 7 6.50 14.95 -2.58
CA TYR A 7 7.43 14.90 -1.46
C TYR A 7 8.03 13.51 -1.28
N LEU A 8 7.21 12.46 -1.23
CA LEU A 8 7.71 11.08 -1.16
C LEU A 8 8.61 10.72 -2.33
N TRP A 9 8.26 11.17 -3.55
CA TRP A 9 9.14 11.00 -4.70
C TRP A 9 10.52 11.64 -4.46
N SER A 10 10.57 12.88 -3.95
CA SER A 10 11.86 13.53 -3.63
C SER A 10 12.67 12.76 -2.57
N LEU A 11 12.00 12.14 -1.60
CA LEU A 11 12.66 11.29 -0.60
C LEU A 11 13.19 9.99 -1.21
N MET A 12 12.47 9.38 -2.15
CA MET A 12 12.96 8.20 -2.89
C MET A 12 14.21 8.55 -3.71
N GLN A 13 14.20 9.72 -4.37
CA GLN A 13 15.36 10.22 -5.10
C GLN A 13 16.55 10.48 -4.15
N GLN A 14 16.30 11.04 -2.96
CA GLN A 14 17.34 11.28 -1.95
C GLN A 14 17.86 9.98 -1.35
N ALA A 15 17.02 8.98 -1.09
CA ALA A 15 17.43 7.68 -0.59
C ALA A 15 18.36 6.95 -1.58
N GLY A 16 18.13 7.16 -2.88
CA GLY A 16 18.88 6.53 -3.96
C GLY A 16 18.18 5.27 -4.49
N GLU A 17 18.38 5.00 -5.78
CA GLU A 17 17.85 3.80 -6.42
C GLU A 17 18.43 2.53 -5.76
N GLY A 18 17.56 1.55 -5.47
CA GLY A 18 17.95 0.32 -4.77
C GLY A 18 17.95 0.42 -3.24
N ASN A 19 17.87 1.63 -2.67
CA ASN A 19 17.90 1.85 -1.22
C ASN A 19 16.51 1.99 -0.57
N TYR A 20 15.45 1.91 -1.39
CA TYR A 20 14.06 1.83 -0.93
C TYR A 20 13.40 0.55 -1.42
N TYR A 21 12.62 -0.08 -0.54
CA TYR A 21 11.94 -1.35 -0.81
C TYR A 21 10.43 -1.19 -1.00
N TYR A 22 9.82 -0.17 -0.37
CA TYR A 22 8.38 0.03 -0.43
C TYR A 22 8.02 1.49 -0.13
N CYS A 23 7.00 2.01 -0.82
CA CYS A 23 6.42 3.34 -0.61
C CYS A 23 4.90 3.21 -0.44
N ASP A 24 4.34 3.83 0.61
CA ASP A 24 2.91 4.07 0.75
C ASP A 24 2.61 5.59 0.72
N THR A 25 1.38 5.98 1.04
CA THR A 25 0.88 7.36 0.99
C THR A 25 1.73 8.36 1.79
N ASP A 26 2.35 7.91 2.89
CA ASP A 26 3.06 8.76 3.85
C ASP A 26 4.30 8.08 4.47
N SER A 27 4.74 6.95 3.92
CA SER A 27 5.84 6.17 4.50
C SER A 27 6.71 5.49 3.45
N LEU A 28 7.98 5.29 3.81
CA LEU A 28 9.00 4.65 3.00
C LEU A 28 9.71 3.57 3.84
N ILE A 29 9.93 2.40 3.26
CA ILE A 29 10.79 1.36 3.83
C ILE A 29 12.11 1.43 3.07
N VAL A 30 13.21 1.63 3.80
CA VAL A 30 14.57 1.79 3.26
C VAL A 30 15.55 0.85 3.93
N ASN A 31 16.69 0.63 3.29
CA ASN A 31 17.84 0.00 3.91
C ASN A 31 18.66 1.03 4.73
N GLU A 32 19.78 0.58 5.29
CA GLU A 32 20.67 1.42 6.10
C GLU A 32 21.27 2.59 5.30
N GLU A 33 21.65 2.36 4.04
CA GLU A 33 22.20 3.40 3.18
C GLU A 33 21.16 4.49 2.86
N GLY A 34 19.94 4.08 2.49
CA GLY A 34 18.82 5.00 2.27
C GLY A 34 18.47 5.78 3.53
N LEU A 35 18.54 5.16 4.70
CA LEU A 35 18.35 5.84 5.99
C LEU A 35 19.43 6.90 6.24
N CYS A 36 20.70 6.56 5.98
CA CYS A 36 21.83 7.49 6.08
C CYS A 36 21.63 8.69 5.14
N ASN A 37 21.25 8.43 3.89
CA ASN A 37 20.99 9.48 2.90
C ASN A 37 19.83 10.41 3.32
N LEU A 38 18.85 9.89 4.05
CA LEU A 38 17.69 10.62 4.56
C LEU A 38 17.91 11.30 5.91
N GLN A 39 19.07 11.16 6.55
CA GLN A 39 19.31 11.63 7.93
C GLN A 39 18.92 13.10 8.17
N ASN A 40 19.15 13.98 7.19
CA ASN A 40 18.84 15.41 7.27
C ASN A 40 17.33 15.72 7.27
N GLN A 41 16.50 14.74 6.89
CA GLN A 41 15.04 14.85 6.91
C GLN A 41 14.42 14.29 8.19
N ILE A 42 15.20 13.60 9.03
CA ILE A 42 14.71 12.93 10.23
C ILE A 42 14.67 13.91 11.40
N ASP A 43 13.49 14.09 11.99
CA ASP A 43 13.25 14.92 13.18
C ASP A 43 11.92 14.48 13.81
N THR A 44 11.89 14.29 15.12
CA THR A 44 10.70 13.77 15.82
C THR A 44 9.72 14.86 16.24
N VAL A 45 10.09 16.14 16.14
CA VAL A 45 9.33 17.29 16.63
C VAL A 45 8.90 18.20 15.48
N ARG A 46 9.75 18.37 14.46
CA ARG A 46 9.49 19.25 13.33
C ARG A 46 8.36 18.73 12.44
N LEU A 47 7.36 19.59 12.21
CA LEU A 47 6.25 19.26 11.32
C LEU A 47 6.75 18.98 9.89
N GLY A 48 6.28 17.87 9.31
CA GLY A 48 6.65 17.44 7.96
C GLY A 48 8.00 16.72 7.86
N ALA A 49 8.70 16.52 8.99
CA ALA A 49 9.91 15.71 9.02
C ALA A 49 9.60 14.21 9.10
N LEU A 50 10.61 13.40 8.80
CA LEU A 50 10.54 11.95 8.91
C LEU A 50 10.77 11.50 10.35
N LYS A 51 10.02 10.48 10.76
CA LYS A 51 10.25 9.75 12.01
C LYS A 51 10.55 8.29 11.69
N ILE A 52 11.53 7.72 12.37
CA ILE A 52 11.76 6.28 12.35
C ILE A 52 10.65 5.60 13.16
N VAL A 53 9.79 4.84 12.48
CA VAL A 53 8.67 4.12 13.09
C VAL A 53 9.11 2.75 13.60
N GLU A 54 9.99 2.07 12.87
CA GLU A 54 10.45 0.71 13.14
C GLU A 54 11.79 0.47 12.47
N SER A 55 12.65 -0.35 13.10
CA SER A 55 13.82 -0.96 12.48
C SER A 55 13.71 -2.48 12.64
N THR A 56 13.93 -3.21 11.55
CA THR A 56 13.73 -4.67 11.50
C THR A 56 14.76 -5.31 10.58
N PRO A 57 15.30 -6.50 10.91
CA PRO A 57 16.28 -7.17 10.06
C PRO A 57 15.67 -7.72 8.76
N SER A 58 14.35 -7.88 8.68
CA SER A 58 13.69 -8.39 7.48
C SER A 58 12.25 -7.89 7.35
N VAL A 59 11.81 -7.78 6.09
CA VAL A 59 10.43 -7.49 5.73
C VAL A 59 10.02 -8.39 4.57
N ASP A 60 8.82 -8.97 4.66
CA ASP A 60 8.19 -9.70 3.56
C ASP A 60 7.13 -8.80 2.92
N ILE A 61 7.32 -8.40 1.66
CA ILE A 61 6.43 -7.53 0.90
C ILE A 61 5.77 -8.35 -0.20
N ARG A 62 4.45 -8.54 -0.08
CA ARG A 62 3.65 -9.38 -0.99
C ARG A 62 2.80 -8.55 -1.95
N GLY A 63 2.68 -7.24 -1.70
CA GLY A 63 1.97 -6.33 -2.58
C GLY A 63 1.57 -5.01 -1.91
N LEU A 64 0.59 -4.33 -2.51
CA LEU A 64 0.12 -3.04 -2.05
C LEU A 64 -0.58 -3.14 -0.69
N LYS A 65 0.03 -2.54 0.34
CA LYS A 65 -0.38 -2.63 1.74
C LYS A 65 -0.52 -4.09 2.19
N ASP A 66 0.33 -4.98 1.66
CA ASP A 66 0.45 -6.38 2.07
C ASP A 66 1.92 -6.66 2.38
N TYR A 67 2.31 -6.47 3.65
CA TYR A 67 3.67 -6.73 4.12
C TYR A 67 3.70 -7.13 5.59
N THR A 68 4.75 -7.85 5.98
CA THR A 68 4.99 -8.28 7.36
C THR A 68 6.39 -7.91 7.78
N THR A 69 6.51 -7.28 8.95
CA THR A 69 7.76 -7.08 9.68
C THR A 69 7.78 -7.97 10.92
N THR A 70 8.86 -7.93 11.70
CA THR A 70 8.92 -8.64 13.00
C THR A 70 7.79 -8.22 13.95
N THR A 71 7.34 -6.96 13.90
CA THR A 71 6.39 -6.42 14.89
C THR A 71 4.96 -6.29 14.37
N LYS A 72 4.74 -6.24 13.05
CA LYS A 72 3.41 -6.02 12.49
C LYS A 72 3.16 -6.76 11.19
N SER A 73 1.90 -7.12 10.97
CA SER A 73 1.37 -7.58 9.69
C SER A 73 0.36 -6.55 9.19
N VAL A 74 0.55 -6.07 7.98
CA VAL A 74 -0.33 -5.11 7.31
C VAL A 74 -0.88 -5.80 6.07
N VAL A 75 -2.21 -5.93 6.00
CA VAL A 75 -2.88 -6.55 4.86
C VAL A 75 -4.09 -5.69 4.46
N LYS A 76 -4.11 -5.25 3.20
CA LYS A 76 -5.11 -4.31 2.70
C LYS A 76 -6.53 -4.83 2.89
N GLY A 77 -7.35 -4.05 3.59
CA GLY A 77 -8.76 -4.35 3.79
C GLY A 77 -9.04 -5.44 4.82
N ILE A 78 -8.01 -6.00 5.45
CA ILE A 78 -8.12 -6.96 6.55
C ILE A 78 -7.90 -6.21 7.86
N ARG A 79 -8.82 -6.39 8.81
CA ARG A 79 -8.73 -5.79 10.14
C ARG A 79 -7.72 -6.55 11.00
N LYS A 80 -7.14 -5.87 11.98
CA LYS A 80 -6.19 -6.49 12.94
C LYS A 80 -6.80 -7.66 13.73
N ASN A 81 -8.11 -7.65 13.94
CA ASN A 81 -8.85 -8.70 14.65
C ASN A 81 -9.56 -9.68 13.70
N ALA A 82 -9.30 -9.62 12.39
CA ALA A 82 -9.82 -10.60 11.46
C ALA A 82 -9.18 -11.97 11.72
N VAL A 83 -9.94 -13.04 11.56
CA VAL A 83 -9.47 -14.41 11.74
C VAL A 83 -9.21 -15.03 10.37
N GLU A 84 -8.01 -15.55 10.15
CA GLU A 84 -7.71 -16.33 8.95
C GLU A 84 -8.33 -17.72 9.10
N ILE A 85 -9.42 -17.98 8.37
CA ILE A 85 -10.15 -19.25 8.45
C ILE A 85 -9.55 -20.31 7.52
N ARG A 86 -8.87 -19.88 6.46
CA ARG A 86 -8.11 -20.68 5.50
C ARG A 86 -7.01 -19.80 4.89
N PRO A 87 -5.93 -20.37 4.32
CA PRO A 87 -4.88 -19.59 3.68
C PRO A 87 -5.45 -18.54 2.70
N GLY A 88 -5.21 -17.26 2.98
CA GLY A 88 -5.69 -16.14 2.16
C GLY A 88 -7.19 -15.81 2.28
N VAL A 89 -7.92 -16.43 3.20
CA VAL A 89 -9.34 -16.17 3.46
C VAL A 89 -9.53 -15.72 4.91
N TYR A 90 -9.95 -14.47 5.06
CA TYR A 90 -10.13 -13.83 6.35
C TYR A 90 -11.59 -13.56 6.64
N GLU A 91 -12.02 -13.87 7.85
CA GLU A 91 -13.33 -13.53 8.38
C GLU A 91 -13.24 -12.30 9.28
N GLN A 92 -14.10 -11.31 9.07
CA GLN A 92 -14.13 -10.09 9.87
C GLN A 92 -15.52 -9.46 9.94
N GLU A 93 -15.72 -8.62 10.94
CA GLU A 93 -16.93 -7.81 11.07
C GLU A 93 -16.95 -6.66 10.06
N GLN A 94 -18.07 -6.55 9.35
CA GLN A 94 -18.45 -5.42 8.52
C GLN A 94 -19.49 -4.57 9.25
N TRP A 95 -19.14 -3.30 9.41
CA TRP A 95 -20.00 -2.29 9.99
C TRP A 95 -20.84 -1.65 8.88
N PRO A 96 -22.14 -1.42 9.11
CA PRO A 96 -22.98 -0.79 8.12
C PRO A 96 -22.51 0.65 7.85
N SER A 97 -22.46 1.02 6.57
CA SER A 97 -22.22 2.42 6.19
C SER A 97 -23.39 3.28 6.62
N PHE A 98 -23.19 4.59 6.81
CA PHE A 98 -24.25 5.54 7.18
C PHE A 98 -25.48 5.45 6.25
N LYS A 99 -25.28 5.34 4.93
CA LYS A 99 -26.36 5.11 3.94
C LYS A 99 -27.05 3.75 4.10
N GLY A 100 -26.34 2.76 4.62
CA GLY A 100 -26.87 1.41 4.87
C GLY A 100 -27.81 1.34 6.07
N LEU A 101 -27.67 2.24 7.06
CA LEU A 101 -28.62 2.33 8.17
C LEU A 101 -30.01 2.77 7.71
N PHE A 102 -30.10 3.72 6.78
CA PHE A 102 -31.38 4.25 6.28
C PHE A 102 -32.14 3.30 5.35
N ARG A 103 -31.60 2.11 5.05
CA ARG A 103 -32.28 1.07 4.25
C ARG A 103 -32.93 -0.02 5.10
N GLY A 104 -32.75 0.01 6.42
CA GLY A 104 -33.45 -0.88 7.35
C GLY A 104 -34.69 -0.21 7.92
N ASP A 105 -35.72 -1.00 8.21
CA ASP A 105 -36.98 -0.53 8.79
C ASP A 105 -36.85 -0.05 10.25
N ASP A 106 -35.67 -0.22 10.86
CA ASP A 106 -35.39 0.18 12.24
C ASP A 106 -34.02 0.88 12.36
N VAL A 107 -34.06 2.21 12.47
CA VAL A 107 -32.88 3.08 12.59
C VAL A 107 -32.16 2.90 13.94
N ASN A 108 -32.78 2.22 14.90
CA ASN A 108 -32.22 1.96 16.23
C ASN A 108 -31.47 0.63 16.35
N VAL A 109 -31.48 -0.23 15.34
CA VAL A 109 -30.80 -1.54 15.39
C VAL A 109 -29.51 -1.50 14.59
N TYR A 110 -28.38 -1.52 15.32
CA TYR A 110 -27.04 -1.53 14.74
C TYR A 110 -26.51 -2.97 14.64
N THR A 111 -26.78 -3.65 13.52
CA THR A 111 -26.30 -5.03 13.32
C THR A 111 -24.98 -5.05 12.55
N THR A 112 -23.90 -5.53 13.19
CA THR A 112 -22.66 -5.91 12.50
C THR A 112 -22.88 -7.22 11.74
N LYS A 113 -22.31 -7.33 10.54
CA LYS A 113 -22.35 -8.56 9.73
C LYS A 113 -20.98 -9.16 9.64
N THR A 114 -20.86 -10.48 9.74
CA THR A 114 -19.61 -11.18 9.44
C THR A 114 -19.45 -11.32 7.92
N VAL A 115 -18.26 -11.00 7.40
CA VAL A 115 -17.93 -11.18 5.98
C VAL A 115 -16.60 -11.87 5.79
N GLN A 116 -16.49 -12.62 4.69
CA GLN A 116 -15.25 -13.25 4.26
C GLN A 116 -14.56 -12.41 3.19
N LYS A 117 -13.23 -12.31 3.29
CA LYS A 117 -12.34 -11.61 2.37
C LYS A 117 -11.34 -12.59 1.81
N VAL A 118 -11.37 -12.78 0.50
CA VAL A 118 -10.42 -13.60 -0.24
C VAL A 118 -9.33 -12.70 -0.80
N LEU A 119 -8.07 -13.00 -0.48
CA LEU A 119 -6.89 -12.28 -0.95
C LEU A 119 -6.16 -13.12 -2.00
N THR A 120 -6.11 -12.61 -3.22
CA THR A 120 -5.44 -13.28 -4.35
C THR A 120 -3.97 -12.90 -4.51
N ARG A 121 -3.49 -11.88 -3.78
CA ARG A 121 -2.10 -11.34 -3.82
C ARG A 121 -1.54 -11.05 -5.22
N GLU A 122 -2.42 -10.87 -6.19
CA GLU A 122 -2.04 -10.56 -7.56
C GLU A 122 -1.71 -9.07 -7.71
N TYR A 123 -0.50 -8.76 -8.19
CA TYR A 123 -0.07 -7.39 -8.41
C TYR A 123 -0.42 -6.92 -9.83
N THR A 124 -1.48 -6.13 -9.95
CA THR A 124 -2.03 -5.68 -11.26
C THR A 124 -1.66 -4.24 -11.62
N LYS A 125 -0.84 -3.56 -10.81
CA LYS A 125 -0.50 -2.13 -11.00
C LYS A 125 0.81 -1.88 -11.76
N GLY A 126 1.45 -2.95 -12.22
CA GLY A 126 2.75 -2.92 -12.89
C GLY A 126 3.24 -4.34 -13.12
N LYS A 127 4.37 -4.48 -13.81
CA LYS A 127 5.04 -5.75 -14.03
C LYS A 127 6.10 -5.95 -12.97
N VAL A 128 5.93 -6.96 -12.12
CA VAL A 128 6.95 -7.36 -11.14
C VAL A 128 8.07 -8.11 -11.87
N THR A 129 9.31 -7.67 -11.71
CA THR A 129 10.51 -8.31 -12.27
C THR A 129 10.96 -9.49 -11.41
N MET A 130 11.92 -10.28 -11.88
CA MET A 130 12.51 -11.37 -11.09
C MET A 130 13.25 -10.89 -9.84
N THR A 131 13.64 -9.61 -9.79
CA THR A 131 14.27 -8.98 -8.62
C THR A 131 13.26 -8.42 -7.63
N GLY A 132 11.95 -8.51 -7.93
CA GLY A 132 10.88 -7.94 -7.11
C GLY A 132 10.61 -6.45 -7.37
N ALA A 133 11.35 -5.81 -8.27
CA ALA A 133 11.08 -4.43 -8.68
C ALA A 133 9.80 -4.35 -9.54
N VAL A 134 9.08 -3.22 -9.47
CA VAL A 134 7.85 -3.02 -10.24
C VAL A 134 8.11 -2.03 -11.38
N VAL A 135 7.93 -2.49 -12.62
CA VAL A 135 7.98 -1.66 -13.82
C VAL A 135 6.56 -1.17 -14.15
N PRO A 136 6.36 0.13 -14.47
CA PRO A 136 5.05 0.66 -14.82
C PRO A 136 4.46 -0.02 -16.07
N LEU A 137 3.14 -0.08 -16.14
CA LEU A 137 2.45 -0.48 -17.37
C LEU A 137 2.66 0.62 -18.43
N VAL A 138 3.15 0.23 -19.60
CA VAL A 138 3.29 1.14 -20.75
C VAL A 138 2.00 1.06 -21.56
N LEU A 139 1.34 2.20 -21.73
CA LEU A 139 0.21 2.32 -22.67
C LEU A 139 0.80 2.51 -24.06
N ASP A 140 0.74 1.47 -24.90
CA ASP A 140 1.06 1.60 -26.32
C ASP A 140 -0.13 2.27 -27.03
N GLU A 141 0.08 3.43 -27.65
CA GLU A 141 -0.97 4.07 -28.44
C GLU A 141 -1.25 3.18 -29.65
N ALA A 142 -2.49 2.69 -29.76
CA ALA A 142 -2.90 1.81 -30.85
C ALA A 142 -2.53 2.40 -32.22
N VAL A 143 -1.84 1.60 -33.02
CA VAL A 143 -1.55 1.83 -34.44
C VAL A 143 -2.82 2.32 -35.14
N ARG A 144 -2.79 3.55 -35.67
CA ARG A 144 -3.88 4.08 -36.50
C ARG A 144 -4.09 3.15 -37.69
N PRO A 145 -5.32 2.72 -38.01
CA PRO A 145 -5.55 2.01 -39.26
C PRO A 145 -5.17 2.95 -40.41
N GLN A 146 -4.26 2.50 -41.27
CA GLN A 146 -3.95 3.19 -42.51
C GLN A 146 -5.24 3.32 -43.30
N LEU A 147 -5.72 4.55 -43.46
CA LEU A 147 -6.79 4.85 -44.39
C LEU A 147 -6.31 4.43 -45.79
N LEU A 148 -6.88 3.35 -46.31
CA LEU A 148 -6.75 3.01 -47.72
C LEU A 148 -7.38 4.15 -48.52
N SER A 149 -6.52 4.96 -49.16
CA SER A 149 -6.92 5.92 -50.18
C SER A 149 -7.42 5.14 -51.40
N TYR A 150 -8.71 5.27 -51.70
CA TYR A 150 -9.28 4.99 -53.02
C TYR A 150 -9.16 6.21 -53.91
#